data_AF-A0A847JXH4-F1
#
_entry.id   AF-A0A847JXH4-F1
#
_cell.length_a   1.000
_cell.length_b   1.000
_cell.length_c   1.000
_cell.angle_alpha   90.00
_cell.angle_beta   90.00
_cell.angle_gamma   90.00
#
_symmetry.space_group_name_H-M   'P 1'
#
loop_
_entity.id
_entity.type
_entity.pdbx_description
1 polymer ?
#
loop_
_entity_poly.entity_id
_entity_poly.type
_entity_poly.pdbx_seq_one_letter_code
_entity_poly.pdbx_strand_id
1 'polypeptide(L)'
;ALTGSDDTTVRLWDVETGKELCQLLSFRDGTWAVVDPEGRYDASNDGEVEWLCWVRGLEVIPLEQVMSRYYHPGLLARILGFSKEPLRDV
;
A
#
# COMPACT_ATOMS: atom_id res chain seq x y z
N ALA A 1 15.87 4.40 -0.68
CA ALA A 1 16.56 3.09 -0.53
C ALA A 1 15.52 1.97 -0.54
N LEU A 2 15.94 0.72 -0.79
CA LEU A 2 15.06 -0.46 -0.83
C LEU A 2 15.60 -1.53 0.14
N THR A 3 14.68 -2.18 0.85
CA THR A 3 15.00 -3.35 1.69
C THR A 3 13.97 -4.46 1.42
N GLY A 4 14.44 -5.69 1.19
CA GLY A 4 13.58 -6.87 1.05
C GLY A 4 13.65 -7.77 2.29
N SER A 5 12.58 -8.53 2.51
CA SER A 5 12.46 -9.51 3.59
C SER A 5 11.95 -10.85 3.04
N ASP A 6 12.33 -11.95 3.70
CA ASP A 6 11.83 -13.29 3.37
C ASP A 6 10.32 -13.44 3.68
N ASP A 7 9.72 -12.47 4.39
CA ASP A 7 8.28 -12.38 4.64
C ASP A 7 7.45 -11.86 3.44
N THR A 8 8.06 -11.82 2.24
CA THR A 8 7.49 -11.34 0.98
C THR A 8 7.19 -9.83 0.91
N THR A 9 7.71 -9.06 1.86
CA THR A 9 7.63 -7.60 1.89
C THR A 9 8.90 -6.94 1.36
N VAL A 10 8.72 -5.90 0.55
CA VAL A 10 9.76 -4.92 0.23
C VAL A 10 9.34 -3.57 0.80
N ARG A 11 10.26 -2.86 1.45
CA ARG A 11 10.01 -1.50 1.96
C ARG A 11 10.81 -0.48 1.16
N LEU A 12 10.17 0.64 0.85
CA LEU A 12 10.77 1.79 0.21
C LEU A 12 10.99 2.90 1.24
N TRP A 13 12.17 3.50 1.21
CA TRP A 13 12.60 4.50 2.19
C TRP A 13 13.05 5.78 1.51
N ASP A 14 12.70 6.91 2.10
CA ASP A 14 13.33 8.19 1.84
C ASP A 14 14.74 8.18 2.47
N VAL A 15 15.76 8.47 1.66
CA VAL A 15 17.16 8.33 2.09
C VAL A 15 17.60 9.48 3.01
N GLU A 16 17.03 10.67 2.81
CA GLU A 16 17.43 11.86 3.56
C GLU A 16 16.85 11.86 4.97
N THR A 17 15.58 11.46 5.08
CA THR A 17 14.81 11.50 6.33
C THR A 17 14.78 10.16 7.05
N GLY A 18 15.10 9.06 6.36
CA GLY A 18 14.98 7.70 6.89
C GLY A 18 13.53 7.25 7.09
N LYS A 19 12.54 8.01 6.60
CA LYS A 19 11.13 7.65 6.70
C LYS A 19 10.77 6.60 5.67
N GLU A 20 9.91 5.66 6.07
CA GLU A 20 9.28 4.73 5.15
C GLU A 20 8.31 5.48 4.24
N LEU A 21 8.37 5.21 2.94
CA LEU A 21 7.48 5.77 1.93
C LEU A 21 6.30 4.83 1.65
N CYS A 22 6.57 3.53 1.53
CA CYS A 22 5.55 2.50 1.39
C CYS A 22 6.12 1.09 1.55
N GLN A 23 5.21 0.13 1.73
CA GLN A 23 5.44 -1.29 1.63
C GLN A 23 4.89 -1.83 0.32
N LEU A 24 5.63 -2.76 -0.28
CA LEU A 24 5.28 -3.53 -1.46
C LEU A 24 5.10 -4.98 -1.01
N LEU A 25 3.91 -5.52 -1.21
CA LEU A 25 3.50 -6.85 -0.79
C LEU A 25 3.33 -7.71 -2.04
N SER A 26 3.90 -8.90 -2.02
CA SER A 26 3.68 -9.93 -3.04
C SER A 26 3.03 -11.16 -2.42
N PHE A 27 2.00 -11.68 -3.08
CA PHE A 27 1.21 -12.80 -2.60
C PHE A 27 1.45 -14.06 -3.45
N ARG A 28 1.14 -15.23 -2.89
CA ARG A 28 1.45 -16.53 -3.51
C ARG A 28 0.68 -16.79 -4.80
N ASP A 29 -0.46 -16.16 -4.98
CA ASP A 29 -1.28 -16.23 -6.20
C ASP A 29 -0.81 -15.28 -7.30
N GLY A 30 0.30 -14.56 -7.07
CA GLY A 30 0.85 -13.59 -8.02
C GLY A 30 0.21 -12.20 -7.93
N THR A 31 -0.75 -11.99 -7.03
CA THR A 31 -1.27 -10.65 -6.75
C THR A 31 -0.27 -9.82 -5.93
N TRP A 32 -0.47 -8.51 -5.92
CA TRP A 32 0.37 -7.57 -5.23
C TRP A 32 -0.45 -6.45 -4.57
N ALA A 33 0.15 -5.79 -3.59
CA ALA A 33 -0.37 -4.55 -2.99
C ALA A 33 0.76 -3.57 -2.66
N VAL A 34 0.42 -2.28 -2.62
CA VAL A 34 1.24 -1.18 -2.12
C VAL A 34 0.46 -0.54 -0.98
N VAL A 35 1.09 -0.31 0.16
CA VAL A 35 0.47 0.37 1.31
C VAL A 35 1.43 1.44 1.83
N ASP A 36 0.92 2.65 2.08
CA ASP A 36 1.72 3.74 2.64
C ASP A 36 1.45 3.97 4.14
N PRO A 37 2.26 4.79 4.84
CA PRO A 37 2.10 5.02 6.27
C PRO A 37 0.77 5.66 6.68
N GLU A 38 0.10 6.36 5.76
CA GLU A 38 -1.23 6.95 5.99
C GLU A 38 -2.36 5.93 5.78
N GLY A 39 -2.02 4.70 5.39
CA GLY A 39 -2.98 3.63 5.13
C GLY A 39 -3.66 3.75 3.76
N ARG A 40 -3.15 4.57 2.84
CA ARG A 40 -3.60 4.48 1.44
C ARG A 40 -3.03 3.20 0.85
N TYR A 41 -3.78 2.60 -0.07
CA TYR A 41 -3.31 1.40 -0.76
C TYR A 41 -3.71 1.37 -2.23
N ASP A 42 -2.93 0.60 -2.99
CA ASP A 42 -3.23 0.19 -4.36
C ASP A 42 -2.92 -1.30 -4.47
N ALA A 43 -3.65 -2.04 -5.30
CA ALA A 43 -3.47 -3.47 -5.39
C ALA A 43 -3.94 -4.03 -6.74
N SER A 44 -3.64 -5.30 -6.95
CA SER A 44 -4.26 -6.09 -8.04
C SER A 44 -5.79 -6.05 -7.95
N ASN A 45 -6.47 -6.42 -9.05
CA ASN A 45 -7.93 -6.56 -9.10
C ASN A 45 -8.68 -5.30 -8.63
N ASP A 46 -8.25 -4.12 -9.08
CA ASP A 46 -8.85 -2.83 -8.72
C ASP A 46 -8.97 -2.58 -7.21
N GLY A 47 -8.01 -3.06 -6.43
CA GLY A 47 -7.99 -2.88 -4.97
C GLY A 47 -8.73 -3.98 -4.20
N GLU A 48 -9.30 -4.98 -4.87
CA GLU A 48 -10.03 -6.09 -4.28
C GLU A 48 -9.13 -7.35 -4.20
N VAL A 49 -8.18 -7.32 -3.25
CA VAL A 49 -7.30 -8.46 -2.97
C VAL A 49 -7.71 -9.17 -1.67
N GLU A 50 -7.82 -10.49 -1.70
CA GLU A 50 -8.26 -11.31 -0.56
C GLU A 50 -7.26 -11.30 0.62
N TRP A 51 -5.99 -11.04 0.33
CA TRP A 51 -4.89 -11.12 1.31
C TRP A 51 -4.70 -9.87 2.15
N LEU A 52 -5.43 -8.79 1.88
CA LEU A 52 -5.33 -7.53 2.60
C LEU A 52 -6.64 -7.22 3.34
N CYS A 53 -6.52 -6.79 4.60
CA CYS A 53 -7.63 -6.29 5.39
C CYS A 53 -7.14 -5.19 6.33
N TRP A 54 -8.06 -4.37 6.83
CA TRP A 54 -7.76 -3.43 7.90
C TRP A 54 -8.00 -4.10 9.24
N VAL A 55 -7.18 -3.77 10.24
CA VAL A 55 -7.38 -4.22 11.62
C VAL A 55 -7.46 -3.02 12.54
N ARG A 56 -8.50 -2.97 13.37
CA ARG A 56 -8.67 -1.96 14.42
C ARG A 56 -8.87 -2.65 15.78
N GLY A 57 -7.80 -2.73 16.57
CA GLY A 57 -7.82 -3.52 17.79
C GLY A 57 -7.93 -5.02 17.46
N LEU A 58 -9.08 -5.63 17.74
CA LEU A 58 -9.39 -7.03 17.39
C LEU A 58 -10.39 -7.14 16.22
N GLU A 59 -10.86 -6.02 15.70
CA GLU A 59 -11.80 -5.97 14.59
C GLU A 59 -11.07 -6.12 13.26
N VAL A 60 -11.47 -7.10 12.45
CA VAL A 60 -11.05 -7.25 11.05
C VAL A 60 -12.07 -6.54 10.17
N ILE A 61 -11.59 -5.57 9.39
CA ILE A 61 -12.39 -4.72 8.52
C ILE A 61 -12.05 -5.09 7.07
N PRO A 62 -13.00 -5.67 6.31
CA PRO A 62 -12.81 -5.96 4.89
C PRO A 62 -12.54 -4.70 4.06
N LEU A 63 -11.79 -4.87 2.96
CA LEU A 63 -11.44 -3.76 2.06
C LEU A 63 -12.67 -3.01 1.55
N GLU A 64 -13.74 -3.73 1.21
CA GLU A 64 -15.01 -3.15 0.72
C GLU A 64 -15.55 -2.01 1.60
N GLN A 65 -15.32 -2.08 2.92
CA GLN A 65 -15.80 -1.05 3.85
C GLN A 65 -14.93 0.21 3.84
N VAL A 66 -13.65 0.09 3.48
CA VAL A 66 -12.64 1.16 3.60
C VAL A 66 -12.15 1.66 2.24
N MET A 67 -12.41 0.93 1.17
CA MET A 67 -11.91 1.18 -0.19
C MET A 67 -12.24 2.58 -0.68
N SER A 68 -13.47 3.07 -0.43
CA SER A 68 -13.91 4.42 -0.85
C SER A 68 -13.04 5.56 -0.29
N ARG A 69 -12.35 5.32 0.84
CA ARG A 69 -11.48 6.29 1.49
C ARG A 69 -10.01 6.03 1.20
N TYR A 70 -9.57 4.77 1.24
CA TYR A 70 -8.15 4.43 1.28
C TYR A 70 -7.60 3.86 -0.03
N TYR A 71 -8.44 3.37 -0.95
CA TYR A 71 -7.97 2.89 -2.24
C TYR A 71 -7.56 4.07 -3.14
N HIS A 72 -6.33 4.01 -3.64
CA HIS A 72 -5.71 5.08 -4.42
C HIS A 72 -4.98 4.50 -5.64
N PRO A 73 -5.65 4.37 -6.80
CA PRO A 73 -5.04 3.80 -8.00
C PRO A 73 -3.76 4.52 -8.43
N GLY A 74 -2.72 3.75 -8.73
CA GLY A 74 -1.39 4.24 -9.09
C GLY A 74 -0.61 4.81 -7.90
N LEU A 75 -0.91 4.39 -6.67
CA LEU A 75 -0.30 4.91 -5.44
C LEU A 75 1.24 4.94 -5.53
N LEU A 76 1.86 3.84 -5.96
CA LEU A 76 3.32 3.77 -6.07
C LEU A 76 3.89 4.82 -7.03
N ALA A 77 3.26 5.01 -8.20
CA ALA A 77 3.69 6.00 -9.17
C ALA A 77 3.57 7.43 -8.62
N ARG A 78 2.54 7.70 -7.80
CA ARG A 78 2.35 8.99 -7.13
C ARG A 78 3.42 9.23 -6.06
N ILE A 79 3.67 8.24 -5.20
CA ILE A 79 4.70 8.30 -4.16
C ILE A 79 6.09 8.57 -4.78
N LEU A 80 6.39 7.95 -5.92
CA LEU A 80 7.66 8.13 -6.62
C LEU A 80 7.73 9.41 -7.48
N GLY A 81 6.67 10.22 -7.53
CA GLY A 81 6.63 11.45 -8.32
C GLY A 81 6.51 11.24 -9.84
N PHE A 82 6.16 10.04 -10.29
CA PHE A 82 5.90 9.74 -11.70
C PHE A 82 4.47 10.11 -12.13
N SER A 83 3.58 10.42 -11.19
CA SER A 83 2.26 11.01 -11.45
C SER A 83 2.22 12.48 -11.00
N LYS A 84 1.54 13.31 -11.79
CA LYS A 84 1.28 14.73 -11.45
C LYS A 84 0.08 14.91 -10.53
N GLU A 85 -0.72 13.87 -10.36
CA GLU A 85 -1.90 13.96 -9.53
C GLU A 85 -1.53 13.76 -8.04
N PRO A 86 -1.93 14.68 -7.15
CA PRO A 86 -1.55 14.63 -5.74
C PRO A 86 -2.17 13.43 -5.03
N LEU A 87 -1.54 13.03 -3.92
CA LEU A 87 -2.15 12.09 -2.99
C LEU A 87 -3.33 12.77 -2.29
N ARG A 88 -4.42 12.01 -2.12
CA ARG A 88 -5.60 12.51 -1.39
C ARG A 88 -5.33 12.38 0.11
N ASP A 89 -5.79 13.35 0.88
CA ASP A 89 -5.81 13.24 2.34
C ASP A 89 -6.85 12.20 2.79
N VAL A 90 -6.42 11.31 3.68
CA VAL A 90 -7.24 10.23 4.23
C VAL A 90 -7.46 10.37 5.73
#